data_AF-A0A8S9FT61-F1
#
_entry.id   AF-A0A8S9FT61-F1
#
_cell.length_a   1.000
_cell.length_b   1.000
_cell.length_c   1.000
_cell.angle_alpha   90.00
_cell.angle_beta   90.00
_cell.angle_gamma   90.00
#
_symmetry.space_group_name_H-M   'P 1'
#
loop_
_entity.id
_entity.type
_entity.pdbx_description
1 polymer ?
#
loop_
_entity_poly.entity_id
_entity_poly.type
_entity_poly.pdbx_seq_one_letter_code
_entity_poly.pdbx_strand_id
1 'polypeptide(L)'
;MASQNSAYPFGYSTPSDTRRRWWWSRPIATLPAPEDRKATSKELAAYFSPLWGGLLTAIAMFLIFLFTDEADPHAKFSIQSIAISPSTATYHVDFLVRNPSSRYSIYYDDRDASVRFGHVNVAVFKMIRERSYRDHTAFSLAFDAGEVINGTDVELHIKLRGMHERYIDYDEAGHFDITCHIRSKENIEKINCHSGFTHMRMLV
;
A
#
# COMPACT_ATOMS: atom_id res chain seq x y z
N MET A 1 51.00 44.66 69.83
CA MET A 1 49.69 44.13 70.30
C MET A 1 48.83 43.90 69.07
N ALA A 2 48.52 42.63 68.81
CA ALA A 2 47.62 42.20 67.74
C ALA A 2 46.17 42.25 68.24
N SER A 3 45.24 42.64 67.38
CA SER A 3 43.80 42.39 67.54
C SER A 3 43.28 41.84 66.22
N GLN A 4 42.90 40.56 66.25
CA GLN A 4 42.26 39.83 65.18
C GLN A 4 40.77 40.18 65.18
N ASN A 5 40.24 40.61 64.03
CA ASN A 5 38.80 40.58 63.79
C ASN A 5 38.50 39.47 62.78
N SER A 6 37.98 38.35 63.30
CA SER A 6 37.46 37.23 62.50
C SER A 6 36.23 37.69 61.71
N ALA A 7 36.35 37.77 60.40
CA ALA A 7 35.21 37.82 59.49
C ALA A 7 34.89 36.38 59.04
N TYR A 8 33.78 35.85 59.54
CA TYR A 8 33.20 34.60 59.04
C TYR A 8 32.64 34.81 57.63
N PRO A 9 33.01 34.02 56.61
CA PRO A 9 32.27 34.00 55.36
C PRO A 9 31.01 33.14 55.54
N PHE A 10 29.85 33.76 55.41
CA PHE A 10 28.56 33.06 55.26
C PHE A 10 28.61 32.20 54.00
N GLY A 11 28.71 30.88 54.18
CA GLY A 11 28.51 29.90 53.13
C GLY A 11 27.04 29.82 52.75
N TYR A 12 26.67 30.37 51.60
CA TYR A 12 25.40 30.03 50.96
C TYR A 12 25.58 28.74 50.17
N SER A 13 25.21 27.62 50.77
CA SER A 13 24.97 26.36 50.05
C SER A 13 23.84 26.59 49.05
N THR A 14 24.17 26.67 47.76
CA THR A 14 23.15 26.73 46.69
C THR A 14 22.49 25.35 46.59
N PRO A 15 21.16 25.24 46.67
CA PRO A 15 20.50 23.95 46.49
C PRO A 15 20.74 23.48 45.06
N SER A 16 21.15 22.22 44.89
CA SER A 16 21.18 21.56 43.58
C SER A 16 19.74 21.47 43.06
N ASP A 17 19.34 22.48 42.29
CA ASP A 17 18.02 22.53 41.69
C ASP A 17 17.95 21.47 40.57
N THR A 18 17.59 20.24 40.94
CA THR A 18 17.22 19.17 40.03
C THR A 18 15.85 19.43 39.40
N ARG A 19 15.61 20.66 38.94
CA ARG A 19 14.45 20.98 38.11
C ARG A 19 14.64 20.24 36.80
N ARG A 20 13.73 19.30 36.53
CA ARG A 20 13.53 18.68 35.22
C ARG A 20 13.32 19.79 34.19
N ARG A 21 14.40 20.29 33.59
CA ARG A 21 14.32 21.21 32.45
C ARG A 21 13.76 20.40 31.29
N TRP A 22 12.66 20.89 30.75
CA TRP A 22 12.04 20.36 29.57
C TRP A 22 13.09 20.31 28.44
N TRP A 23 13.03 19.29 27.60
CA TRP A 23 14.08 18.99 26.62
C TRP A 23 14.33 20.14 25.63
N TRP A 24 13.33 20.99 25.37
CA TRP A 24 13.43 22.22 24.57
C TRP A 24 14.09 23.41 25.29
N SER A 25 14.35 23.33 26.60
CA SER A 25 14.99 24.40 27.39
C SER A 25 16.52 24.25 27.50
N ARG A 26 17.10 23.22 26.88
CA ARG A 26 18.55 23.02 26.87
C ARG A 26 19.18 23.96 25.84
N PRO A 27 20.29 24.64 26.17
CA PRO A 27 21.00 25.46 25.19
C PRO A 27 21.39 24.59 23.99
N ILE A 28 21.13 25.10 22.79
CA ILE A 28 21.60 24.48 21.55
C ILE A 28 23.12 24.39 21.66
N ALA A 29 23.67 23.19 21.52
CA ALA A 29 25.11 23.01 21.52
C ALA A 29 25.70 23.80 20.34
N THR A 30 26.33 24.92 20.64
CA THR A 30 27.04 25.75 19.66
C THR A 30 28.49 25.31 19.63
N LEU A 31 29.05 25.18 18.43
CA LEU A 31 30.48 24.95 18.29
C LEU A 31 31.24 26.21 18.77
N PRO A 32 32.39 26.06 19.46
CA PRO A 32 33.23 27.19 19.80
C PRO A 32 33.67 27.93 18.54
N ALA A 33 33.91 29.24 18.66
CA ALA A 33 34.39 30.04 17.54
C ALA A 33 35.74 29.47 17.04
N PRO A 34 36.05 29.58 15.74
CA PRO A 34 37.25 28.98 15.15
C PRO A 34 38.57 29.36 15.84
N GLU A 35 38.61 30.56 16.45
CA GLU A 35 39.80 31.11 17.12
C GLU A 35 39.87 30.84 18.63
N ASP A 36 38.80 30.35 19.27
CA ASP A 36 38.75 30.18 20.73
C ASP A 36 39.45 28.91 21.20
N ARG A 37 38.97 27.76 20.71
CA ARG A 37 39.49 26.43 21.06
C ARG A 37 38.93 25.36 20.14
N LYS A 38 39.63 24.22 20.06
CA LYS A 38 39.13 23.03 19.36
C LYS A 38 37.86 22.50 20.04
N ALA A 39 36.85 22.14 19.23
CA ALA A 39 35.62 21.52 19.70
C ALA A 39 35.90 20.14 20.32
N THR A 40 35.21 19.82 21.42
CA THR A 40 35.27 18.50 22.02
C THR A 40 34.41 17.50 21.25
N SER A 41 34.72 16.20 21.35
CA SER A 41 33.93 15.15 20.68
C SER A 41 32.45 15.16 21.06
N LYS A 42 32.14 15.54 22.31
CA LYS A 42 30.75 15.66 22.81
C LYS A 42 30.02 16.85 22.18
N GLU A 43 30.69 18.00 22.02
CA GLU A 43 30.11 19.19 21.37
C GLU A 43 29.87 18.94 19.88
N LEU A 44 30.82 18.28 19.22
CA LEU A 44 30.69 17.88 17.82
C LEU A 44 29.53 16.87 17.64
N ALA A 45 29.44 15.85 18.50
CA ALA A 45 28.33 14.90 18.48
C ALA A 45 26.98 15.56 18.74
N ALA A 46 26.90 16.52 19.67
CA ALA A 46 25.67 17.26 19.95
C ALA A 46 25.25 18.16 18.77
N TYR A 47 26.21 18.73 18.04
CA TYR A 47 25.96 19.53 16.83
C TYR A 47 25.44 18.67 15.66
N PHE A 48 26.00 17.46 15.46
CA PHE A 48 25.57 16.56 14.39
C PHE A 48 24.35 15.68 14.76
N SER A 49 24.02 15.56 16.04
CA SER A 49 22.90 14.72 16.51
C SER A 49 21.56 15.03 15.81
N PRO A 50 21.15 16.30 15.62
CA PRO A 50 19.93 16.62 14.88
C PRO A 50 19.98 16.21 13.39
N LEU A 51 21.16 16.29 12.76
CA LEU A 51 21.35 15.87 11.36
C LEU A 51 21.16 14.35 11.22
N TRP A 52 21.77 13.57 12.12
CA TRP A 52 21.57 12.12 12.16
C TRP A 52 20.14 11.73 12.51
N GLY A 53 19.51 12.44 13.44
CA GLY A 53 18.09 12.25 13.76
C GLY A 53 17.19 12.51 12.56
N GLY A 54 17.43 13.61 11.83
CA GLY A 54 16.72 13.94 10.60
C GLY A 54 16.93 12.90 9.51
N LEU A 55 18.18 12.48 9.28
CA LEU A 55 18.53 11.45 8.31
C LEU A 55 17.85 10.11 8.61
N LEU A 56 17.92 9.64 9.86
CA LEU A 56 17.27 8.40 10.27
C LEU A 56 15.75 8.48 10.14
N THR A 57 15.16 9.65 10.45
CA THR A 57 13.72 9.86 10.27
C THR A 57 13.34 9.83 8.79
N ALA A 58 14.12 10.45 7.92
CA ALA A 58 13.90 10.42 6.47
C ALA A 58 14.03 8.99 5.91
N ILE A 59 15.04 8.23 6.34
CA ILE A 59 15.22 6.82 5.98
C ILE A 59 14.03 5.98 6.47
N ALA A 60 13.61 6.17 7.72
CA ALA A 60 12.46 5.45 8.28
C ALA A 60 11.17 5.75 7.49
N MET A 61 10.90 7.02 7.17
CA MET A 61 9.77 7.41 6.34
C MET A 61 9.83 6.77 4.95
N PHE A 62 10.99 6.80 4.30
CA PHE A 62 11.20 6.18 3.00
C PHE A 62 10.93 4.66 3.03
N LEU A 63 11.44 3.97 4.05
CA LEU A 63 11.18 2.55 4.24
C LEU A 63 9.70 2.27 4.50
N ILE A 64 9.02 3.08 5.31
CA ILE A 64 7.56 2.95 5.54
C ILE A 64 6.81 3.03 4.22
N PHE A 65 7.10 4.02 3.38
CA PHE A 65 6.45 4.16 2.08
C PHE A 65 6.69 2.96 1.16
N LEU A 66 7.93 2.44 1.10
CA LEU A 66 8.25 1.23 0.33
C LEU A 66 7.46 0.02 0.82
N PHE A 67 7.40 -0.21 2.13
CA PHE A 67 6.68 -1.36 2.68
C PHE A 67 5.16 -1.23 2.58
N THR A 68 4.62 0.00 2.60
CA THR A 68 3.18 0.22 2.40
C THR A 68 2.72 -0.12 0.99
N ASP A 69 3.56 0.12 -0.04
CA ASP A 69 3.20 -0.26 -1.41
C ASP A 69 3.08 -1.78 -1.57
N GLU A 70 3.99 -2.55 -0.95
CA GLU A 70 3.99 -4.02 -1.02
C GLU A 70 2.87 -4.65 -0.17
N ALA A 71 2.53 -4.02 0.96
CA ALA A 71 1.52 -4.53 1.89
C ALA A 71 0.08 -4.16 1.50
N ASP A 72 -0.10 -3.31 0.48
CA ASP A 72 -1.42 -2.84 0.06
C ASP A 72 -2.27 -4.03 -0.44
N PRO A 73 -3.47 -4.25 0.13
CA PRO A 73 -4.29 -5.36 -0.28
C PRO A 73 -4.60 -5.24 -1.78
N HIS A 74 -4.54 -6.33 -2.53
CA HIS A 74 -4.97 -6.31 -3.93
C HIS A 74 -6.50 -6.25 -4.03
N ALA A 75 -7.00 -5.73 -5.17
CA ALA A 75 -8.42 -5.73 -5.50
C ALA A 75 -9.01 -7.13 -5.35
N LYS A 76 -10.13 -7.25 -4.62
CA LYS A 76 -10.82 -8.52 -4.39
C LYS A 76 -12.02 -8.62 -5.31
N PHE A 77 -12.14 -9.76 -5.97
CA PHE A 77 -13.18 -10.02 -6.95
C PHE A 77 -14.16 -11.05 -6.38
N SER A 78 -15.45 -10.82 -6.59
CA SER A 78 -16.50 -11.78 -6.23
C SER A 78 -17.56 -11.79 -7.32
N ILE A 79 -18.07 -12.97 -7.67
CA ILE A 79 -19.19 -13.12 -8.59
C ILE A 79 -20.48 -12.88 -7.80
N GLN A 80 -21.30 -11.92 -8.23
CA GLN A 80 -22.64 -11.72 -7.71
C GLN A 80 -23.67 -12.60 -8.40
N SER A 81 -23.59 -12.72 -9.72
CA SER A 81 -24.62 -13.37 -10.52
C SER A 81 -24.00 -13.98 -11.77
N ILE A 82 -24.60 -15.08 -12.24
CA ILE A 82 -24.27 -15.71 -13.52
C ILE A 82 -25.59 -15.95 -14.24
N ALA A 83 -25.78 -15.30 -15.38
CA ALA A 83 -26.87 -15.55 -16.30
C ALA A 83 -26.34 -16.26 -17.55
N ILE A 84 -27.00 -17.35 -17.95
CA ILE A 84 -26.61 -18.15 -19.11
C ILE A 84 -27.75 -18.06 -20.12
N SER A 85 -27.44 -17.68 -21.35
CA SER A 85 -28.37 -17.77 -22.47
C SER A 85 -28.19 -19.12 -23.16
N PRO A 86 -29.13 -20.08 -22.99
CA PRO A 86 -28.95 -21.44 -23.48
C PRO A 86 -28.97 -21.54 -25.01
N SER A 87 -29.63 -20.60 -25.68
CA SER A 87 -29.77 -20.58 -27.14
C SER A 87 -28.49 -20.18 -27.87
N THR A 88 -27.62 -19.42 -27.20
CA THR A 88 -26.41 -18.84 -27.79
C THR A 88 -25.14 -19.28 -27.07
N ALA A 89 -25.25 -20.13 -26.04
CA ALA A 89 -24.15 -20.50 -25.14
C ALA A 89 -23.37 -19.29 -24.57
N THR A 90 -24.05 -18.14 -24.45
CA THR A 90 -23.43 -16.92 -23.93
C THR A 90 -23.58 -16.85 -22.42
N TYR A 91 -22.49 -16.55 -21.75
CA TYR A 91 -22.40 -16.35 -20.31
C TYR A 91 -22.33 -14.86 -20.02
N HIS A 92 -23.15 -14.42 -19.08
CA HIS A 92 -23.15 -13.09 -18.50
C HIS A 92 -22.81 -13.23 -17.03
N VAL A 93 -21.65 -12.71 -16.64
CA VAL A 93 -21.15 -12.81 -15.26
C VAL A 93 -21.06 -11.43 -14.67
N ASP A 94 -21.78 -11.20 -13.57
CA ASP A 94 -21.73 -9.97 -12.82
C ASP A 94 -20.77 -10.12 -11.65
N PHE A 95 -19.84 -9.18 -11.55
CA PHE A 95 -18.81 -9.15 -10.54
C PHE A 95 -18.95 -7.92 -9.66
N LEU A 96 -18.64 -8.13 -8.38
CA LEU A 96 -18.38 -7.09 -7.42
C LEU A 96 -16.90 -7.07 -7.08
N VAL A 97 -16.26 -5.96 -7.41
CA VAL A 97 -14.88 -5.68 -7.08
C VAL A 97 -14.87 -4.79 -5.86
N ARG A 98 -14.23 -5.26 -4.79
CA ARG A 98 -13.85 -4.39 -3.69
C ARG A 98 -12.47 -3.86 -4.01
N ASN A 99 -12.38 -2.56 -4.30
CA ASN A 99 -11.11 -1.91 -4.53
C ASN A 99 -10.58 -1.40 -3.19
N PRO A 100 -9.53 -2.00 -2.62
CA PRO A 100 -9.03 -1.62 -1.31
C PRO A 100 -8.19 -0.33 -1.32
N SER A 101 -7.64 0.07 -2.47
CA SER A 101 -6.70 1.19 -2.56
C SER A 101 -6.95 2.01 -3.82
N SER A 102 -6.86 3.35 -3.70
CA SER A 102 -6.92 4.26 -4.85
C SER A 102 -5.72 4.12 -5.80
N ARG A 103 -4.67 3.41 -5.36
CA ARG A 103 -3.42 3.24 -6.10
C ARG A 103 -3.48 2.23 -7.22
N TYR A 104 -4.50 1.37 -7.21
CA TYR A 104 -4.70 0.42 -8.29
C TYR A 104 -5.78 0.93 -9.24
N SER A 105 -5.37 1.13 -10.49
CA SER A 105 -6.27 1.41 -11.61
C SER A 105 -6.49 0.13 -12.41
N ILE A 106 -7.76 -0.29 -12.54
CA ILE A 106 -8.17 -1.45 -13.35
C ILE A 106 -8.82 -0.94 -14.62
N TYR A 107 -8.37 -1.43 -15.77
CA TYR A 107 -8.95 -1.12 -17.07
C TYR A 107 -9.99 -2.18 -17.44
N TYR A 108 -11.18 -1.72 -17.83
CA TYR A 108 -12.33 -2.56 -18.17
C TYR A 108 -12.68 -2.38 -19.65
N ASP A 109 -11.71 -2.69 -20.51
CA ASP A 109 -11.89 -2.66 -21.96
C ASP A 109 -11.75 -4.10 -22.51
N ASP A 110 -12.49 -4.41 -23.57
CA ASP A 110 -12.49 -5.75 -24.19
C ASP A 110 -11.12 -6.12 -24.77
N ARG A 111 -10.37 -5.13 -25.28
CA ARG A 111 -9.01 -5.29 -25.81
C ARG A 111 -7.96 -5.50 -24.73
N ASP A 112 -8.23 -5.05 -23.52
CA ASP A 112 -7.32 -5.10 -22.38
C ASP A 112 -7.61 -6.29 -21.44
N ALA A 113 -8.50 -7.20 -21.87
CA ALA A 113 -8.91 -8.37 -21.12
C ALA A 113 -8.69 -9.67 -21.90
N SER A 114 -8.23 -10.71 -21.20
CA SER A 114 -8.24 -12.08 -21.74
C SER A 114 -8.99 -13.00 -20.79
N VAL A 115 -9.93 -13.78 -21.31
CA VAL A 115 -10.78 -14.65 -20.52
C VAL A 115 -10.60 -16.09 -20.97
N ARG A 116 -10.45 -16.98 -19.98
CA ARG A 116 -10.38 -18.42 -20.18
C ARG A 116 -11.48 -19.05 -19.35
N PHE A 117 -12.25 -19.92 -19.98
CA PHE A 117 -13.33 -20.66 -19.34
C PHE A 117 -12.99 -22.15 -19.42
N GLY A 118 -12.70 -22.74 -18.26
CA GLY A 118 -12.05 -24.04 -18.16
C GLY A 118 -10.72 -24.06 -18.92
N HIS A 119 -10.63 -24.89 -19.95
CA HIS A 119 -9.42 -25.02 -20.77
C HIS A 119 -9.42 -24.16 -22.03
N VAL A 120 -10.49 -23.41 -22.31
CA VAL A 120 -10.70 -22.73 -23.59
C VAL A 120 -10.57 -21.21 -23.41
N ASN A 121 -9.85 -20.56 -24.32
CA ASN A 121 -9.85 -19.09 -24.41
C ASN A 121 -11.16 -18.65 -25.09
N VAL A 122 -11.89 -17.75 -24.44
CA VAL A 122 -13.21 -17.31 -24.93
C VAL A 122 -13.15 -15.86 -25.39
N ALA A 123 -13.93 -15.55 -26.42
CA ALA A 123 -14.04 -14.19 -26.93
C ALA A 123 -14.98 -13.39 -26.03
N VAL A 124 -14.46 -12.29 -25.47
CA VAL A 124 -15.26 -11.30 -24.76
C VAL A 124 -15.85 -10.35 -25.79
N PHE A 125 -17.17 -10.25 -25.83
CA PHE A 125 -17.85 -9.32 -26.75
C PHE A 125 -18.48 -8.14 -26.02
N LYS A 126 -18.56 -8.20 -24.68
CA LYS A 126 -19.06 -7.07 -23.88
C LYS A 126 -18.42 -7.05 -22.51
N MET A 127 -17.84 -5.92 -22.16
CA MET A 127 -17.43 -5.60 -20.80
C MET A 127 -18.07 -4.26 -20.42
N ILE A 128 -18.79 -4.23 -19.31
CA ILE A 128 -19.38 -2.99 -18.79
C ILE A 128 -18.89 -2.80 -17.38
N ARG A 129 -18.43 -1.59 -17.09
CA ARG A 129 -18.11 -1.15 -15.74
C ARG A 129 -19.21 -0.21 -15.25
N GLU A 130 -19.74 -0.48 -14.07
CA GLU A 130 -20.65 0.42 -13.37
C GLU A 130 -20.08 0.79 -12.00
N ARG A 131 -20.13 2.09 -11.68
CA ARG A 131 -19.69 2.55 -10.36
C ARG A 131 -20.80 2.27 -9.36
N SER A 132 -20.57 1.32 -8.45
CA SER A 132 -21.57 0.92 -7.47
C SER A 132 -21.53 1.79 -6.20
N TYR A 133 -20.41 1.82 -5.47
CA TYR A 133 -20.26 2.55 -4.20
C TYR A 133 -18.82 3.07 -4.00
N ARG A 134 -18.54 3.81 -2.91
CA ARG A 134 -17.22 4.45 -2.65
C ARG A 134 -16.03 3.51 -2.89
N ASP A 135 -16.09 2.27 -2.38
CA ASP A 135 -14.99 1.30 -2.45
C ASP A 135 -15.33 0.06 -3.28
N HIS A 136 -16.47 0.07 -3.97
CA HIS A 136 -16.97 -1.07 -4.73
C HIS A 136 -17.27 -0.69 -6.18
N THR A 137 -16.69 -1.43 -7.10
CA THR A 137 -16.97 -1.34 -8.54
C THR A 137 -17.72 -2.58 -8.97
N ALA A 138 -18.85 -2.41 -9.64
CA ALA A 138 -19.51 -3.51 -10.32
C ALA A 138 -18.96 -3.60 -11.74
N PHE A 139 -18.68 -4.80 -12.23
CA PHE A 139 -18.45 -4.99 -13.66
C PHE A 139 -19.17 -6.23 -14.15
N SER A 140 -19.66 -6.16 -15.37
CA SER A 140 -20.34 -7.26 -16.05
C SER A 140 -19.53 -7.68 -17.25
N LEU A 141 -19.36 -8.99 -17.40
CA LEU A 141 -18.62 -9.62 -18.48
C LEU A 141 -19.56 -10.51 -19.28
N ALA A 142 -19.58 -10.37 -20.60
CA ALA A 142 -20.27 -11.27 -21.50
C ALA A 142 -19.32 -11.93 -22.51
N PHE A 143 -19.37 -13.26 -22.57
CA PHE A 143 -18.52 -14.05 -23.45
C PHE A 143 -19.30 -15.26 -24.00
N ASP A 144 -18.83 -15.76 -25.15
CA ASP A 144 -19.35 -16.99 -25.75
C ASP A 144 -18.53 -18.18 -25.30
N ALA A 145 -19.18 -19.16 -24.67
CA ALA A 145 -18.53 -20.38 -24.18
C ALA A 145 -18.58 -21.53 -25.19
N GLY A 146 -19.31 -21.41 -26.30
CA GLY A 146 -19.49 -22.44 -27.33
C GLY A 146 -20.30 -23.65 -26.91
N GLU A 147 -20.29 -24.02 -25.62
CA GLU A 147 -21.06 -25.12 -25.05
C GLU A 147 -21.59 -24.72 -23.65
N VAL A 148 -22.85 -25.05 -23.38
CA VAL A 148 -23.46 -24.84 -22.06
C VAL A 148 -22.99 -25.95 -21.14
N ILE A 149 -22.10 -25.61 -20.20
CA ILE A 149 -21.54 -26.60 -19.28
C ILE A 149 -22.62 -26.98 -18.24
N ASN A 150 -23.08 -28.23 -18.32
CA ASN A 150 -24.00 -28.82 -17.35
C ASN A 150 -23.21 -29.69 -16.34
N GLY A 151 -23.07 -29.20 -15.10
CA GLY A 151 -22.78 -30.06 -13.94
C GLY A 151 -21.32 -30.30 -13.57
N THR A 152 -20.36 -29.51 -14.07
CA THR A 152 -18.95 -29.62 -13.66
C THR A 152 -18.47 -28.38 -12.89
N ASP A 153 -17.45 -28.56 -12.03
CA ASP A 153 -16.70 -27.47 -11.40
C ASP A 153 -15.86 -26.81 -12.51
N VAL A 154 -16.19 -25.57 -12.86
CA VAL A 154 -15.53 -24.86 -13.97
C VAL A 154 -14.73 -23.70 -13.40
N GLU A 155 -13.49 -23.59 -13.86
CA GLU A 155 -12.61 -22.48 -13.51
C GLU A 155 -12.76 -21.35 -14.53
N LEU A 156 -13.09 -20.15 -14.06
CA LEU A 156 -13.11 -18.93 -14.86
C LEU A 156 -11.85 -18.13 -14.51
N HIS A 157 -10.95 -18.01 -15.48
CA HIS A 157 -9.73 -17.22 -15.36
C HIS A 157 -9.86 -15.94 -16.19
N ILE A 158 -9.66 -14.80 -15.57
CA ILE A 158 -9.74 -13.49 -16.20
C ILE A 158 -8.43 -12.77 -15.94
N LYS A 159 -7.86 -12.22 -17.01
CA LYS A 159 -6.73 -11.32 -16.95
C LYS A 159 -7.20 -9.94 -17.33
N LEU A 160 -7.12 -8.98 -16.42
CA LEU A 160 -7.44 -7.58 -16.68
C LEU A 160 -6.18 -6.75 -16.62
N ARG A 161 -5.97 -5.86 -17.60
CA ARG A 161 -4.90 -4.89 -17.50
C ARG A 161 -5.12 -3.97 -16.29
N GLY A 162 -4.03 -3.64 -15.61
CA GLY A 162 -4.06 -2.70 -14.52
C GLY A 162 -2.78 -1.89 -14.43
N MET A 163 -2.81 -0.90 -13.55
CA MET A 163 -1.71 -0.02 -13.23
C MET A 163 -1.65 0.17 -11.73
N HIS A 164 -0.44 0.18 -11.19
CA HIS A 164 -0.17 0.38 -9.77
C HIS A 164 0.64 1.66 -9.57
N GLU A 165 0.03 2.65 -8.92
CA GLU A 165 0.68 3.90 -8.54
C GLU A 165 1.51 3.69 -7.26
N ARG A 166 2.84 3.87 -7.36
CA ARG A 166 3.78 3.72 -6.25
C ARG A 166 4.03 5.04 -5.53
N TYR A 167 4.44 5.00 -4.26
CA TYR A 167 4.80 6.20 -3.49
C TYR A 167 6.09 6.86 -3.97
N ILE A 168 7.06 6.06 -4.40
CA ILE A 168 8.44 6.50 -4.61
C ILE A 168 8.88 6.38 -6.08
N ASP A 169 8.25 5.49 -6.83
CA ASP A 169 8.67 5.11 -8.18
C ASP A 169 7.60 5.44 -9.22
N TYR A 170 7.94 5.25 -10.50
CA TYR A 170 6.99 5.36 -11.59
C TYR A 170 5.87 4.33 -11.46
N ASP A 171 4.70 4.72 -11.95
CA ASP A 171 3.56 3.84 -12.02
C ASP A 171 3.89 2.58 -12.83
N GLU A 172 3.54 1.43 -12.29
CA GLU A 172 3.85 0.15 -12.91
C GLU A 172 2.64 -0.41 -13.63
N ALA A 173 2.83 -0.69 -14.92
CA ALA A 173 1.88 -1.46 -15.70
C ALA A 173 1.91 -2.94 -15.27
N GLY A 174 0.74 -3.54 -15.18
CA GLY A 174 0.57 -4.92 -14.77
C GLY A 174 -0.75 -5.49 -15.24
N HIS A 175 -1.13 -6.60 -14.61
CA HIS A 175 -2.43 -7.20 -14.82
C HIS A 175 -2.93 -7.85 -13.54
N PHE A 176 -4.24 -7.82 -13.37
CA PHE A 176 -4.94 -8.59 -12.38
C PHE A 176 -5.26 -9.97 -12.96
N ASP A 177 -4.69 -11.00 -12.34
CA ASP A 177 -5.07 -12.39 -12.59
C ASP A 177 -6.16 -12.76 -11.59
N ILE A 178 -7.33 -13.11 -12.11
CA ILE A 178 -8.53 -13.41 -11.34
C ILE A 178 -8.95 -14.83 -11.67
N THR A 179 -9.13 -15.64 -10.65
CA THR A 179 -9.52 -17.05 -10.77
C THR A 179 -10.74 -17.31 -9.91
N CYS A 180 -11.83 -17.77 -10.53
CA CYS A 180 -13.07 -18.08 -9.85
C CYS A 180 -13.45 -19.55 -10.10
N HIS A 181 -13.78 -20.28 -9.04
CA HIS A 181 -14.29 -21.65 -9.14
C HIS A 181 -15.82 -21.64 -9.11
N ILE A 182 -16.45 -22.02 -10.23
CA ILE A 182 -17.90 -22.02 -10.40
C ILE A 182 -18.40 -23.44 -10.18
N ARG A 183 -18.99 -23.69 -9.02
CA ARG A 183 -19.65 -24.96 -8.69
C ARG A 183 -21.16 -24.88 -8.98
N SER A 184 -21.70 -25.93 -9.58
CA SER A 184 -23.07 -25.98 -10.10
C SER A 184 -24.17 -25.63 -9.08
N LYS A 185 -25.07 -24.74 -9.55
CA LYS A 185 -26.50 -24.47 -9.24
C LYS A 185 -27.04 -24.28 -7.83
N GLU A 186 -26.40 -24.70 -6.74
CA GLU A 186 -27.14 -24.71 -5.45
C GLU A 186 -26.89 -23.55 -4.49
N ASN A 187 -25.91 -22.68 -4.71
CA ASN A 187 -25.76 -21.43 -3.94
C ASN A 187 -24.83 -20.46 -4.68
N ILE A 188 -25.34 -19.66 -5.62
CA ILE A 188 -24.63 -18.46 -6.10
C ILE A 188 -24.79 -17.35 -5.04
N GLU A 189 -24.60 -17.69 -3.76
CA GLU A 189 -24.38 -16.68 -2.74
C GLU A 189 -22.91 -16.32 -2.79
N LYS A 190 -22.62 -15.29 -3.61
CA LYS A 190 -21.35 -14.57 -3.68
C LYS A 190 -20.10 -15.47 -3.72
N ILE A 191 -19.76 -15.97 -4.91
CA ILE A 191 -18.52 -16.76 -5.10
C ILE A 191 -17.33 -15.80 -4.99
N ASN A 192 -16.48 -16.00 -3.99
CA ASN A 192 -15.23 -15.26 -3.88
C ASN A 192 -14.21 -15.81 -4.88
N CYS A 193 -13.54 -14.90 -5.58
CA CYS A 193 -12.47 -15.25 -6.50
C CYS A 193 -11.12 -15.01 -5.85
N HIS A 194 -10.13 -15.81 -6.24
CA HIS A 194 -8.73 -15.51 -5.99
C HIS A 194 -8.27 -14.44 -6.97
N SER A 195 -7.58 -13.43 -6.47
CA SER A 195 -7.03 -12.37 -7.30
C SER A 195 -5.64 -11.95 -6.83
N GLY A 196 -4.78 -11.63 -7.79
CA GLY A 196 -3.44 -11.10 -7.56
C GLY A 196 -3.06 -10.12 -8.65
N PHE A 197 -2.14 -9.21 -8.34
CA PHE A 197 -1.56 -8.29 -9.32
C PHE A 197 -0.18 -8.78 -9.73
N THR A 198 0.03 -8.92 -11.04
CA THR A 198 1.29 -9.33 -11.62
C THR A 198 1.87 -8.17 -12.42
N HIS A 199 3.04 -7.69 -12.00
CA HIS A 199 3.77 -6.63 -12.66
C HIS A 199 4.24 -7.05 -14.05
N MET A 200 4.12 -6.17 -15.05
CA MET A 200 4.75 -6.42 -16.35
C MET A 200 6.26 -6.24 -16.19
N ARG A 201 7.02 -7.33 -16.30
CA ARG A 201 8.48 -7.21 -16.42
C ARG A 201 8.77 -6.59 -17.79
N MET A 202 9.37 -5.41 -17.80
CA MET A 202 10.06 -4.95 -19.00
C MET A 202 11.19 -5.94 -19.27
N LEU A 203 11.14 -6.61 -20.41
CA LEU A 203 12.27 -7.36 -20.95
C LEU A 203 13.32 -6.32 -21.35
N VAL A 204 14.30 -6.12 -20.47
CA VAL A 204 15.54 -5.37 -20.78
C VAL A 204 16.58 -6.36 -21.30
#